data_AF-A0A7V4G2G6-F1
#
_entry.id   AF-A0A7V4G2G6-F1
#
_cell.length_a   1.000
_cell.length_b   1.000
_cell.length_c   1.000
_cell.angle_alpha   90.00
_cell.angle_beta   90.00
_cell.angle_gamma   90.00
#
_symmetry.space_group_name_H-M   'P 1'
#
loop_
_entity.id
_entity.type
_entity.pdbx_description
1 polymer ?
#
loop_
_entity_poly.entity_id
_entity_poly.type
_entity_poly.pdbx_seq_one_letter_code
_entity_poly.pdbx_strand_id
1 'polypeptide(L)'
;MASERITDLKTVLFEVERRPIYLRDVKKDSFGDETGDPAYHREPHFEAIVDVERNFTLAVVSEDYRLVKNDEALKLGERLFLHIFSTTTAEGMEVFNIIQPETRSFCHVDFIHKGHSLEP
;
A
#
# COMPACT_ATOMS: atom_id res chain seq x y z
N MET A 1 -6.57 18.37 -22.47
CA MET A 1 -5.09 18.40 -22.35
C MET A 1 -4.67 17.00 -21.96
N ALA A 2 -3.75 16.35 -22.67
CA ALA A 2 -3.27 15.04 -22.26
C ALA A 2 -2.54 15.20 -20.92
N SER A 3 -3.03 14.54 -19.87
CA SER A 3 -2.31 14.47 -18.60
C SER A 3 -0.94 13.85 -18.87
N GLU A 4 0.11 14.44 -18.31
CA GLU A 4 1.44 13.84 -18.35
C GLU A 4 1.39 12.49 -17.63
N ARG A 5 2.02 11.47 -18.21
CA ARG A 5 2.06 10.11 -17.64
C ARG A 5 3.03 10.10 -16.48
N ILE A 6 2.63 9.47 -15.38
CA ILE A 6 3.50 9.29 -14.21
C ILE A 6 4.16 7.93 -14.36
N THR A 7 5.49 7.88 -14.45
CA THR A 7 6.23 6.63 -14.72
C THR A 7 7.30 6.31 -13.67
N ASP A 8 7.53 7.20 -12.71
CA ASP A 8 8.54 6.98 -11.67
C ASP A 8 8.04 6.03 -10.57
N LEU A 9 8.51 4.78 -10.62
CA LEU A 9 8.19 3.73 -9.63
C LEU A 9 8.60 4.11 -8.20
N LYS A 10 9.58 5.01 -8.01
CA LYS A 10 9.96 5.45 -6.66
C LYS A 10 8.81 6.09 -5.90
N THR A 11 7.83 6.64 -6.62
CA THR A 11 6.65 7.28 -6.02
C THR A 11 5.71 6.31 -5.32
N VAL A 12 5.80 5.00 -5.63
CA VAL A 12 4.98 3.93 -5.04
C VAL A 12 5.82 2.92 -4.24
N LEU A 13 7.14 3.00 -4.30
CA LEU A 13 8.06 2.12 -3.57
C LEU A 13 8.46 2.74 -2.23
N PHE A 14 7.51 2.78 -1.29
CA PHE A 14 7.72 3.27 0.08
C PHE A 14 7.55 2.14 1.10
N GLU A 15 8.15 2.32 2.27
CA GLU A 15 8.14 1.33 3.34
C GLU A 15 6.78 1.29 4.05
N VAL A 16 6.24 0.08 4.20
CA VAL A 16 5.02 -0.18 4.98
C VAL A 16 5.27 -1.24 6.05
N GLU A 17 4.72 -1.01 7.23
CA GLU A 17 4.92 -1.86 8.40
C GLU A 17 3.61 -2.15 9.12
N ARG A 18 3.58 -3.29 9.83
CA ARG A 18 2.53 -3.64 10.78
C ARG A 18 2.88 -3.05 12.14
N ARG A 19 1.95 -2.34 12.77
CA ARG A 19 2.11 -1.78 14.12
C ARG A 19 0.94 -2.17 15.04
N PRO A 20 1.19 -2.42 16.33
CA PRO A 20 0.13 -2.73 17.28
C PRO A 20 -0.81 -1.54 17.46
N ILE A 21 -2.10 -1.82 17.67
CA ILE A 21 -3.11 -0.82 17.99
C ILE A 21 -3.38 -0.84 19.49
N TYR A 22 -3.63 0.35 20.04
CA TYR A 22 -4.02 0.53 21.43
C TYR A 22 -5.37 1.22 21.52
N LEU A 23 -6.26 0.65 22.33
CA LEU A 23 -7.58 1.22 22.59
C LEU A 23 -7.54 2.00 23.89
N ARG A 24 -8.29 3.11 23.92
CA ARG A 24 -8.41 3.95 25.11
C ARG A 24 -9.47 3.34 26.04
N ASP A 25 -9.07 3.07 27.28
CA ASP A 25 -9.98 2.67 28.34
C ASP A 25 -10.70 3.91 28.86
N VAL A 26 -11.96 4.08 28.46
CA VAL A 26 -12.78 5.19 28.95
C VAL A 26 -13.48 4.75 30.23
N LYS A 27 -12.93 5.18 31.39
CA LYS A 27 -13.66 5.12 32.66
C LYS A 27 -14.59 6.33 32.73
N LYS A 28 -15.90 6.07 32.65
CA LYS A 28 -16.93 7.09 32.87
C LYS A 28 -17.41 7.00 34.30
N ASP A 29 -17.60 8.14 34.95
CA ASP A 29 -18.27 8.17 36.24
C ASP A 29 -19.80 7.99 36.09
N SER A 30 -20.51 7.99 37.22
CA SER A 30 -21.97 7.88 37.27
C SER A 30 -22.72 9.02 36.56
N PHE A 31 -22.03 10.13 36.24
CA PHE A 31 -22.58 11.29 35.55
C PHE A 31 -22.17 11.34 34.07
N GLY A 32 -21.31 10.42 33.62
CA GLY A 32 -20.84 10.28 32.24
C GLY A 32 -19.58 11.08 31.91
N ASP A 33 -18.96 11.74 32.89
CA ASP A 33 -17.74 12.51 32.72
C ASP A 33 -16.50 11.59 32.72
N GLU A 34 -15.56 11.87 31.81
CA GLU A 34 -14.27 11.17 31.76
C GLU A 34 -13.41 11.62 32.95
N THR A 35 -13.22 10.73 33.93
CA THR A 35 -12.41 11.00 35.13
C THR A 35 -11.15 10.13 35.16
N GLY A 36 -9.99 10.77 35.27
CA GLY A 36 -8.68 10.13 35.43
C GLY A 36 -7.81 10.12 34.17
N ASP A 37 -6.55 9.73 34.34
CA ASP A 37 -5.61 9.58 33.22
C ASP A 37 -6.08 8.44 32.29
N PRO A 38 -6.00 8.64 30.96
CA PRO A 38 -6.41 7.63 30.01
C PRO A 38 -5.48 6.43 30.08
N ALA A 39 -6.03 5.27 30.49
CA ALA A 39 -5.34 4.00 30.33
C ALA A 39 -5.51 3.51 28.88
N TYR A 40 -4.49 2.82 28.37
CA TYR A 40 -4.50 2.22 27.06
C TYR A 40 -4.14 0.74 27.18
N HIS A 41 -4.87 -0.13 26.50
CA HIS A 41 -4.51 -1.54 26.35
C HIS A 41 -4.30 -1.88 24.88
N ARG A 42 -3.39 -2.83 24.63
CA ARG A 42 -3.14 -3.35 23.29
C ARG A 42 -4.32 -4.21 22.85
N GLU A 43 -4.81 -3.99 21.64
CA GLU A 43 -5.77 -4.88 20.99
C GLU A 43 -5.00 -6.02 20.29
N PRO A 44 -5.14 -7.28 20.72
CA PRO A 44 -4.35 -8.39 20.18
C PRO A 44 -4.74 -8.81 18.77
N HIS A 45 -6.01 -8.65 18.37
CA HIS A 45 -6.51 -9.21 17.11
C HIS A 45 -6.37 -8.27 15.91
N PHE A 46 -5.96 -7.03 16.14
CA PHE A 46 -5.88 -6.00 15.11
C PHE A 46 -4.52 -5.31 15.10
N GLU A 47 -4.06 -5.00 13.90
CA GLU A 47 -2.84 -4.25 13.67
C GLU A 47 -3.05 -3.18 12.61
N ALA A 48 -2.31 -2.09 12.73
CA ALA A 48 -2.32 -1.00 11.78
C ALA A 48 -1.25 -1.25 10.71
N ILE A 49 -1.62 -1.03 9.44
CA ILE A 49 -0.66 -0.88 8.35
C ILE A 49 -0.30 0.59 8.24
N VAL A 50 0.99 0.90 8.35
CA VAL A 50 1.49 2.26 8.45
C VAL A 50 2.47 2.55 7.32
N ASP A 51 2.27 3.66 6.62
CA ASP A 51 3.31 4.30 5.80
C ASP A 51 4.36 4.87 6.77
N VAL A 52 5.56 4.28 6.75
CA VAL A 52 6.64 4.60 7.69
C VAL A 52 7.19 6.01 7.44
N GLU A 53 7.28 6.43 6.17
CA GLU A 53 7.84 7.73 5.79
C GLU A 53 6.96 8.87 6.28
N ARG A 54 5.63 8.71 6.15
CA ARG A 54 4.65 9.74 6.52
C ARG A 54 4.10 9.58 7.94
N ASN A 55 4.45 8.49 8.61
CA ASN A 55 3.85 8.07 9.88
C ASN A 55 2.31 8.13 9.83
N PHE A 56 1.75 7.59 8.74
CA PHE A 56 0.32 7.66 8.43
C PHE A 56 -0.29 6.25 8.40
N THR A 57 -1.41 6.07 9.09
CA THR A 57 -2.13 4.80 9.10
C THR A 57 -2.95 4.64 7.83
N LEU A 58 -2.60 3.62 7.04
CA LEU A 58 -3.30 3.29 5.79
C LEU A 58 -4.56 2.46 6.04
N ALA A 59 -4.46 1.48 6.95
CA ALA A 59 -5.56 0.57 7.26
C ALA A 59 -5.39 -0.08 8.64
N VAL A 60 -6.49 -0.61 9.17
CA VAL A 60 -6.50 -1.55 10.30
C VAL A 60 -6.92 -2.91 9.77
N VAL A 61 -6.13 -3.93 10.09
CA VAL A 61 -6.29 -5.29 9.57
C VAL A 61 -6.27 -6.31 10.70
N SER A 62 -6.80 -7.51 10.45
CA SER A 62 -6.72 -8.63 11.39
C SER A 62 -5.27 -9.14 11.53
N GLU A 63 -4.99 -9.82 12.64
CA GLU A 63 -3.67 -10.38 12.95
C GLU A 63 -3.14 -11.38 11.89
N ASP A 64 -4.03 -12.04 11.16
CA ASP A 64 -3.71 -13.00 10.10
C ASP A 64 -3.53 -12.37 8.72
N TYR A 65 -3.68 -11.04 8.61
CA TYR A 65 -3.52 -10.33 7.36
C TYR A 65 -2.09 -10.45 6.82
N ARG A 66 -1.97 -10.95 5.59
CA ARG A 66 -0.71 -11.00 4.86
C ARG A 66 -0.45 -9.67 4.18
N LEU A 67 0.46 -8.88 4.77
CA LEU A 67 0.99 -7.69 4.12
C LEU A 67 1.85 -8.11 2.92
N VAL A 68 1.50 -7.62 1.74
CA VAL A 68 2.32 -7.73 0.52
C VAL A 68 2.85 -6.34 0.21
N LYS A 69 4.16 -6.17 0.23
CA LYS A 69 4.80 -4.89 -0.09
C LYS A 69 4.75 -4.60 -1.59
N ASN A 70 4.82 -3.33 -1.96
CA ASN A 70 4.76 -2.92 -3.37
C ASN A 70 5.91 -3.52 -4.18
N ASP A 71 7.11 -3.71 -3.61
CA ASP A 71 8.22 -4.37 -4.30
C ASP A 71 7.95 -5.87 -4.56
N GLU A 72 7.30 -6.56 -3.63
CA GLU A 72 6.86 -7.94 -3.81
C GLU A 72 5.78 -8.06 -4.89
N ALA A 73 4.83 -7.14 -4.90
CA ALA A 73 3.78 -7.06 -5.93
C ALA A 73 4.37 -6.80 -7.32
N LEU A 74 5.35 -5.89 -7.43
CA LEU A 74 6.05 -5.63 -8.69
C LEU A 74 6.83 -6.84 -9.19
N LYS A 75 7.57 -7.55 -8.32
CA LYS A 75 8.27 -8.80 -8.67
C LYS A 75 7.29 -9.89 -9.14
N LEU A 76 6.09 -9.95 -8.56
CA LEU A 76 5.03 -10.85 -9.04
C LEU A 76 4.54 -10.41 -10.42
N GLY A 77 4.27 -9.11 -10.62
CA GLY A 77 3.89 -8.54 -11.91
C GLY A 77 4.90 -8.84 -13.01
N GLU A 78 6.20 -8.69 -12.74
CA GLU A 78 7.28 -9.02 -13.66
C GLU A 78 7.24 -10.49 -14.09
N ARG A 79 7.08 -11.43 -13.13
CA ARG A 79 6.96 -12.86 -13.45
C ARG A 79 5.74 -13.17 -14.32
N LEU A 80 4.60 -12.55 -14.03
CA LEU A 80 3.39 -12.70 -14.83
C LEU A 80 3.57 -12.14 -16.23
N PHE A 81 4.23 -10.99 -16.36
CA PHE A 81 4.53 -10.36 -17.63
C PHE A 81 5.39 -11.28 -18.52
N LEU A 82 6.48 -11.82 -17.98
CA LEU A 82 7.34 -12.78 -18.69
C LEU A 82 6.57 -14.02 -19.15
N HIS A 83 5.67 -14.52 -18.29
CA HIS A 83 4.85 -15.68 -18.59
C HIS A 83 3.85 -15.40 -19.73
N ILE A 84 3.15 -14.26 -19.68
CA ILE A 84 2.13 -13.88 -20.67
C ILE A 84 2.75 -13.62 -22.04
N PHE A 85 3.83 -12.85 -22.09
CA PHE A 85 4.47 -12.46 -23.34
C PHE A 85 5.51 -13.48 -23.84
N SER A 86 5.67 -14.61 -23.13
CA SER A 86 6.66 -15.65 -23.47
C SER A 86 8.07 -15.10 -23.69
N THR A 87 8.43 -14.05 -22.95
CA THR A 87 9.74 -13.40 -23.09
C THR A 87 10.72 -13.98 -22.07
N THR A 88 11.99 -14.03 -22.44
CA THR A 88 13.07 -14.55 -21.57
C THR A 88 13.62 -13.49 -20.61
N THR A 89 13.32 -12.21 -20.82
CA THR A 89 13.93 -11.08 -20.08
C THR A 89 12.93 -9.96 -19.83
N ALA A 90 12.99 -9.35 -18.65
CA ALA A 90 12.15 -8.22 -18.26
C ALA A 90 12.54 -6.90 -18.95
N GLU A 91 13.60 -6.91 -19.76
CA GLU A 91 14.07 -5.74 -20.52
C GLU A 91 13.00 -5.17 -21.48
N GLY A 92 12.03 -5.99 -21.88
CA GLY A 92 10.88 -5.59 -22.68
C GLY A 92 9.74 -4.96 -21.88
N MET A 93 9.76 -5.00 -20.54
CA MET A 93 8.72 -4.45 -19.68
C MET A 93 9.00 -2.97 -19.40
N GLU A 94 8.09 -2.08 -19.77
CA GLU A 94 8.19 -0.64 -19.54
C GLU A 94 6.97 -0.14 -18.75
N VAL A 95 7.20 0.74 -17.79
CA VAL A 95 6.13 1.40 -17.04
C VAL A 95 5.44 2.39 -17.96
N PHE A 96 4.16 2.15 -18.23
CA PHE A 96 3.34 3.04 -19.03
C PHE A 96 2.76 4.18 -18.21
N ASN A 97 2.18 3.86 -17.05
CA ASN A 97 1.54 4.84 -16.19
C ASN A 97 1.42 4.30 -14.75
N ILE A 98 1.38 5.23 -13.80
CA ILE A 98 1.16 4.97 -12.39
C ILE A 98 -0.01 5.84 -11.94
N ILE A 99 -1.02 5.20 -11.35
CA ILE A 99 -2.18 5.88 -10.77
C ILE A 99 -2.16 5.62 -9.27
N GLN A 100 -2.08 6.69 -8.49
CA GLN A 100 -2.20 6.62 -7.03
C GLN A 100 -2.90 7.86 -6.48
N PRO A 101 -3.70 7.74 -5.41
CA PRO A 101 -4.21 8.89 -4.68
C PRO A 101 -3.10 9.54 -3.85
N GLU A 102 -3.32 10.79 -3.43
CA GLU A 102 -2.39 11.52 -2.57
C GLU A 102 -2.13 10.80 -1.23
N THR A 103 -3.13 10.08 -0.72
CA THR A 103 -3.07 9.28 0.51
C THR A 103 -2.23 8.01 0.39
N ARG A 104 -1.79 7.63 -0.83
CA ARG A 104 -1.04 6.39 -1.12
C ARG A 104 -1.73 5.09 -0.67
N SER A 105 -3.05 5.09 -0.49
CA SER A 105 -3.80 3.92 0.00
C SER A 105 -3.88 2.76 -1.00
N PHE A 106 -3.63 3.02 -2.29
CA PHE A 106 -3.47 2.02 -3.33
C PHE A 106 -2.62 2.57 -4.47
N CYS A 107 -2.17 1.71 -5.37
CA CYS A 107 -1.61 2.12 -6.64
C CYS A 107 -1.98 1.14 -7.75
N HIS A 108 -2.12 1.66 -8.97
CA HIS A 108 -2.10 0.89 -10.20
C HIS A 108 -0.82 1.22 -10.96
N VAL A 109 -0.08 0.19 -11.36
CA VAL A 109 1.13 0.32 -12.18
C VAL A 109 0.88 -0.44 -13.46
N ASP A 110 0.76 0.31 -14.56
CA ASP A 110 0.50 -0.24 -15.88
C ASP A 110 1.83 -0.51 -16.58
N PHE A 111 2.01 -1.73 -17.09
CA PHE A 111 3.17 -2.12 -17.87
C PHE A 111 2.80 -2.36 -19.33
N ILE A 112 3.72 -2.02 -20.24
CA ILE A 112 3.62 -2.32 -21.66
C ILE A 112 4.87 -3.07 -22.13
N HIS A 113 4.73 -3.81 -23.22
CA HIS A 113 5.86 -4.43 -23.90
C HIS A 113 6.49 -3.45 -24.89
N LYS A 114 7.81 -3.22 -24.79
CA LYS A 114 8.57 -2.40 -25.73
C LYS A 114 8.35 -2.87 -27.16
N GLY A 115 8.04 -1.93 -28.07
CA GLY A 115 7.80 -2.23 -29.47
C GLY A 115 6.38 -2.65 -29.84
N HIS A 116 5.44 -2.73 -28.88
CA HIS A 116 4.02 -2.81 -29.21
C HIS A 116 3.44 -1.40 -29.41
N SER A 117 3.09 -1.06 -30.65
CA SER A 117 2.19 0.06 -30.95
C SER A 117 0.77 -0.39 -30.65
N LEU A 118 0.09 0.28 -29.72
CA LEU A 118 -1.36 0.20 -29.62
C LEU A 118 -1.91 1.13 -30.70
N GLU A 119 -2.09 0.60 -31.92
CA GLU A 119 -2.86 1.32 -32.94
C GLU A 119 -4.36 1.29 -32.56
N PRO A 120 -5.10 2.40 -32.75
CA PRO A 120 -6.52 2.50 -32.40
C PRO A 120 -7.43 1.55 -33.15
#